data_AF-A0A7X7QTN8-F1
#
_entry.id   AF-A0A7X7QTN8-F1
#
_cell.length_a   1.000
_cell.length_b   1.000
_cell.length_c   1.000
_cell.angle_alpha   90.00
_cell.angle_beta   90.00
_cell.angle_gamma   90.00
#
_symmetry.space_group_name_H-M   'P 1'
#
loop_
_entity.id
_entity.type
_entity.pdbx_description
1 polymer ?
#
loop_
_entity_poly.entity_id
_entity_poly.type
_entity_poly.pdbx_seq_one_letter_code
_entity_poly.pdbx_strand_id
1 'polypeptide(L)'
;MSIDWLFELERAIENGKVLYACQGVGRNQWVIGKSVEELRKIAQRAANHKKLSIDIARIISAHEAVTGDMFLVPTDIGDPGHRGEPNIRWTAVETKEAAEMVKDVRKGPSPIFGIQIEETMVPETMP
;
A
#
# COMPACT_ATOMS: atom_id res chain seq x y z
N MET A 1 -10.78 -7.49 13.45
CA MET A 1 -10.56 -6.02 13.36
C MET A 1 -9.65 -5.73 12.17
N SER A 2 -9.65 -4.51 11.62
CA SER A 2 -8.78 -4.17 10.47
C SER A 2 -7.28 -4.31 10.81
N ILE A 3 -6.93 -4.20 12.10
CA ILE A 3 -5.55 -4.42 12.56
C ILE A 3 -5.11 -5.89 12.47
N ASP A 4 -6.02 -6.86 12.67
CA ASP A 4 -5.68 -8.28 12.53
C ASP A 4 -5.28 -8.61 11.09
N TRP A 5 -5.96 -7.99 10.13
CA TRP A 5 -5.65 -8.10 8.70
C TRP A 5 -4.25 -7.57 8.37
N LEU A 6 -3.79 -6.50 9.05
CA LEU A 6 -2.43 -5.97 8.88
C LEU A 6 -1.37 -6.97 9.35
N PHE A 7 -1.58 -7.62 10.49
CA PHE A 7 -0.66 -8.64 10.99
C PHE A 7 -0.67 -9.91 10.13
N GLU A 8 -1.82 -10.30 9.60
CA GLU A 8 -1.90 -11.39 8.63
C GLU A 8 -1.14 -11.05 7.33
N LEU A 9 -1.22 -9.80 6.87
CA LEU A 9 -0.48 -9.30 5.72
C LEU A 9 1.04 -9.34 5.98
N GLU A 10 1.50 -8.80 7.11
CA GLU A 10 2.90 -8.84 7.53
C GLU A 10 3.44 -10.26 7.59
N ARG A 11 2.74 -11.14 8.32
CA ARG A 11 3.09 -12.56 8.40
C ARG A 11 3.13 -13.23 7.04
N ALA A 12 2.23 -12.88 6.12
CA ALA A 12 2.24 -13.46 4.78
C ALA A 12 3.50 -13.06 4.01
N ILE A 13 3.89 -11.79 4.09
CA ILE A 13 5.10 -11.26 3.44
C ILE A 13 6.35 -11.89 4.04
N GLU A 14 6.45 -11.99 5.37
CA GLU A 14 7.57 -12.64 6.06
C GLU A 14 7.71 -14.12 5.70
N ASN A 15 6.60 -14.80 5.39
CA ASN A 15 6.61 -16.18 4.91
C ASN A 15 6.91 -16.30 3.40
N GLY A 16 7.34 -15.22 2.75
CA GLY A 16 7.74 -15.19 1.35
C GLY A 16 6.59 -15.03 0.36
N LYS A 17 5.38 -14.66 0.80
CA LYS A 17 4.28 -14.40 -0.12
C LYS A 17 4.53 -13.09 -0.86
N VAL A 18 4.55 -13.16 -2.18
CA VAL A 18 4.68 -11.98 -3.04
C VAL A 18 3.31 -11.31 -3.17
N LEU A 19 3.26 -10.02 -2.81
CA LEU A 19 2.08 -9.18 -2.90
C LEU A 19 2.47 -7.83 -3.50
N TYR A 20 1.51 -7.18 -4.13
CA TYR A 20 1.71 -5.88 -4.78
C TYR A 20 0.68 -4.89 -4.26
N ALA A 21 1.00 -3.60 -4.36
CA ALA A 21 0.11 -2.52 -4.02
C ALA A 21 0.19 -1.40 -5.06
N CYS A 22 -0.92 -0.70 -5.27
CA CYS A 22 -0.96 0.55 -6.02
C CYS A 22 -1.92 1.53 -5.37
N GLN A 23 -1.76 2.82 -5.67
CA GLN A 23 -2.72 3.81 -5.21
C GLN A 23 -4.06 3.63 -5.93
N GLY A 24 -5.14 3.65 -5.14
CA GLY A 24 -6.50 3.68 -5.65
C GLY A 24 -6.93 5.08 -6.12
N VAL A 25 -8.20 5.18 -6.51
CA VAL A 25 -8.82 6.43 -6.96
C VAL A 25 -9.07 7.38 -5.77
N GLY A 26 -9.41 6.83 -4.60
CA GLY A 26 -9.61 7.60 -3.38
C GLY A 26 -8.32 8.22 -2.84
N ARG A 27 -8.48 9.31 -2.07
CA ARG A 27 -7.37 9.92 -1.32
C ARG A 27 -6.88 8.94 -0.26
N ASN A 28 -5.57 8.67 -0.23
CA ASN A 28 -4.92 7.74 0.71
C ASN A 28 -5.46 6.30 0.64
N GLN A 29 -6.14 5.95 -0.45
CA GLN A 29 -6.57 4.60 -0.72
C GLN A 29 -5.44 3.86 -1.43
N TRP A 30 -5.11 2.67 -0.93
CA TRP A 30 -4.21 1.73 -1.59
C TRP A 30 -4.94 0.41 -1.80
N VAL A 31 -4.68 -0.22 -2.93
CA VAL A 31 -5.25 -1.52 -3.29
C VAL A 31 -4.12 -2.53 -3.32
N ILE A 32 -4.31 -3.63 -2.59
CA ILE A 32 -3.33 -4.71 -2.47
C ILE A 32 -3.83 -5.91 -3.26
N GLY A 33 -2.97 -6.46 -4.13
CA GLY A 33 -3.27 -7.54 -5.08
C GLY A 33 -2.20 -8.62 -5.09
N LYS A 34 -2.48 -9.74 -5.76
CA LYS A 34 -1.57 -10.90 -5.84
C LYS A 34 -0.62 -10.83 -7.04
N SER A 35 -0.96 -10.05 -8.05
CA SER A 35 -0.09 -9.84 -9.22
C SER A 35 -0.16 -8.41 -9.74
N VAL A 36 0.84 -8.04 -10.53
CA VAL A 36 0.91 -6.74 -11.22
C VAL A 36 -0.25 -6.61 -12.23
N GLU A 37 -0.60 -7.70 -12.92
CA GLU A 37 -1.69 -7.72 -13.91
C GLU A 37 -3.06 -7.38 -13.30
N GLU A 38 -3.33 -7.87 -12.08
CA GLU A 38 -4.55 -7.52 -11.34
C GLU A 38 -4.62 -6.02 -11.05
N LEU A 39 -3.48 -5.41 -10.70
CA LEU A 39 -3.40 -4.02 -10.32
C LEU A 39 -3.31 -3.06 -11.50
N ARG A 40 -2.82 -3.49 -12.67
CA ARG A 40 -2.63 -2.64 -13.85
C ARG A 40 -3.89 -1.84 -14.22
N LYS A 41 -5.06 -2.49 -14.23
CA LYS A 41 -6.34 -1.81 -14.55
C LYS A 41 -6.73 -0.77 -13.49
N ILE A 42 -6.43 -1.04 -12.23
CA ILE A 42 -6.75 -0.15 -11.10
C ILE A 42 -5.80 1.05 -11.11
N ALA A 43 -4.50 0.79 -11.26
CA ALA A 43 -3.46 1.79 -11.35
C ALA A 43 -3.68 2.72 -12.56
N GLN A 44 -4.01 2.17 -13.74
CA GLN A 44 -4.35 2.98 -14.92
C GLN A 44 -5.56 3.89 -14.67
N ARG A 45 -6.62 3.34 -14.06
CA ARG A 45 -7.82 4.13 -13.71
C ARG A 45 -7.46 5.25 -12.72
N ALA A 46 -6.65 4.95 -11.72
CA ALA A 46 -6.19 5.93 -10.75
C ALA A 46 -5.32 7.01 -11.41
N ALA A 47 -4.41 6.63 -12.32
CA ALA A 47 -3.55 7.56 -13.05
C ALA A 47 -4.39 8.51 -13.92
N ASN A 48 -5.33 7.96 -14.69
CA ASN A 48 -6.24 8.73 -15.53
C ASN A 48 -7.12 9.70 -14.72
N HIS A 49 -7.58 9.28 -13.54
CA HIS A 49 -8.42 10.10 -12.65
C HIS A 49 -7.62 11.20 -11.96
N LYS A 50 -6.44 10.86 -11.42
CA LYS A 50 -5.58 11.80 -10.67
C LYS A 50 -4.74 12.70 -11.57
N LYS A 51 -4.64 12.38 -12.87
CA LYS A 51 -3.77 13.05 -13.86
C LYS A 51 -2.30 13.02 -13.42
N LEU A 52 -1.89 11.93 -12.77
CA LEU A 52 -0.55 11.70 -12.24
C LEU A 52 -0.14 10.26 -12.52
N SER A 53 1.16 9.98 -12.56
CA SER A 53 1.66 8.61 -12.60
C SER A 53 1.28 7.87 -11.32
N ILE A 54 1.00 6.57 -11.45
CA ILE A 54 0.69 5.68 -10.33
C ILE A 54 1.59 4.48 -10.40
N ASP A 55 2.41 4.31 -9.37
CA ASP A 55 3.27 3.16 -9.23
C ASP A 55 2.49 1.93 -8.74
N ILE A 56 2.82 0.80 -9.34
CA ILE A 56 2.56 -0.53 -8.82
C ILE A 56 3.86 -0.97 -8.17
N ALA A 57 3.80 -1.22 -6.87
CA ALA A 57 4.95 -1.60 -6.08
C ALA A 57 4.76 -2.98 -5.47
N ARG A 58 5.82 -3.77 -5.42
CA ARG A 58 5.89 -4.98 -4.61
C ARG A 58 5.95 -4.58 -3.14
N ILE A 59 5.16 -5.24 -2.30
CA ILE A 59 5.22 -5.08 -0.85
C ILE A 59 6.26 -6.04 -0.32
N ILE A 60 7.21 -5.52 0.46
CA ILE A 60 8.30 -6.26 1.07
C ILE A 60 8.35 -5.99 2.58
N SER A 61 9.12 -6.80 3.30
CA SER A 61 9.36 -6.53 4.72
C SER A 61 10.10 -5.19 4.87
N ALA A 62 9.78 -4.41 5.91
CA ALA A 62 10.54 -3.18 6.21
C ALA A 62 12.03 -3.45 6.52
N HIS A 63 12.39 -4.70 6.82
CA HIS A 63 13.79 -5.13 7.00
C HIS A 63 14.52 -5.38 5.68
N GLU A 64 13.78 -5.60 4.60
CA GLU A 64 14.31 -5.85 3.25
C GLU A 64 14.43 -4.56 2.42
N ALA A 65 13.83 -3.46 2.89
CA ALA A 65 13.89 -2.17 2.23
C ALA A 65 15.33 -1.65 2.19
N VAL A 66 15.77 -1.20 1.02
CA VAL A 66 17.09 -0.61 0.80
C VAL A 66 17.00 0.89 0.56
N THR A 67 18.14 1.56 0.47
CA THR A 67 18.19 3.00 0.19
C THR A 67 17.48 3.32 -1.13
N GLY A 68 16.51 4.24 -1.08
CA GLY A 68 15.69 4.65 -2.22
C GLY A 68 14.31 4.00 -2.27
N ASP A 69 14.11 2.91 -1.53
CA ASP A 69 12.77 2.32 -1.36
C ASP A 69 11.91 3.22 -0.47
N MET A 70 10.59 3.17 -0.69
CA MET A 70 9.63 3.86 0.16
C MET A 70 9.02 2.90 1.18
N PHE A 71 8.34 3.46 2.18
CA PHE A 71 7.60 2.73 3.20
C PHE A 71 6.11 3.02 3.09
N LEU A 72 5.29 1.98 3.03
CA LEU A 72 3.83 2.05 3.07
C LEU A 72 3.34 1.87 4.50
N VAL A 73 2.56 2.84 4.97
CA VAL A 73 2.23 2.99 6.39
C VAL A 73 0.73 3.17 6.59
N PRO A 74 0.08 2.40 7.48
CA PRO A 74 -1.30 2.64 7.88
C PRO A 74 -1.39 3.88 8.80
N THR A 75 -2.04 4.94 8.34
CA THR A 75 -2.19 6.21 9.07
C THR A 75 -3.54 6.35 9.79
N ASP A 76 -4.51 5.50 9.46
CA ASP A 76 -5.82 5.47 10.12
C ASP A 76 -6.40 4.05 10.00
N ILE A 77 -6.63 3.38 11.13
CA ILE A 77 -7.16 2.01 11.19
C ILE A 77 -8.59 2.06 11.72
N GLY A 78 -9.54 2.01 10.80
CA GLY A 78 -10.97 2.00 11.10
C GLY A 78 -11.52 0.60 11.38
N ASP A 79 -12.79 0.56 11.76
CA ASP A 79 -13.51 -0.71 11.89
C ASP A 79 -13.76 -1.34 10.50
N PRO A 80 -13.74 -2.67 10.39
CA PRO A 80 -14.02 -3.35 9.13
C PRO A 80 -15.35 -2.92 8.51
N GLY A 81 -15.41 -2.93 7.17
CA GLY A 81 -16.65 -2.67 6.46
C GLY A 81 -17.69 -3.78 6.65
N HIS A 82 -18.87 -3.57 6.06
CA HIS A 82 -20.03 -4.44 6.24
C HIS A 82 -19.82 -5.88 5.74
N ARG A 83 -18.81 -6.12 4.88
CA ARG A 83 -18.45 -7.45 4.38
C ARG A 83 -17.16 -7.98 5.01
N GLY A 84 -16.67 -7.34 6.09
CA GLY A 84 -15.44 -7.71 6.77
C GLY A 84 -14.17 -7.21 6.07
N GLU A 85 -14.29 -6.35 5.05
CA GLU A 85 -13.16 -5.74 4.37
C GLU A 85 -12.39 -4.80 5.32
N PRO A 86 -11.04 -4.78 5.25
CA PRO A 86 -10.24 -3.89 6.08
C PRO A 86 -10.49 -2.43 5.68
N ASN A 87 -10.66 -1.56 6.67
CA ASN A 87 -10.81 -0.12 6.47
C ASN A 87 -9.55 0.59 6.97
N ILE A 88 -8.61 0.83 6.06
CA ILE A 88 -7.29 1.36 6.38
C ILE A 88 -6.96 2.48 5.40
N ARG A 89 -6.54 3.63 5.93
CA ARG A 89 -5.91 4.68 5.12
C ARG A 89 -4.41 4.55 5.19
N TRP A 90 -3.77 4.74 4.04
CA TRP A 90 -2.34 4.51 3.89
C TRP A 90 -1.64 5.75 3.37
N THR A 91 -0.38 5.88 3.73
CA THR A 91 0.52 6.85 3.12
C THR A 91 1.85 6.17 2.77
N ALA A 92 2.50 6.65 1.72
CA ALA A 92 3.88 6.29 1.42
C ALA A 92 4.82 7.40 1.93
N VAL A 93 5.94 7.01 2.54
CA VAL A 93 6.98 7.93 3.03
C VAL A 93 8.37 7.41 2.66
N GLU A 94 9.36 8.29 2.64
CA GLU A 94 10.70 7.98 2.15
C GLU A 94 11.61 7.30 3.19
N THR A 95 11.28 7.40 4.48
CA THR A 95 12.13 6.89 5.56
C THR A 95 11.34 6.10 6.60
N LYS A 96 12.02 5.14 7.24
CA LYS A 96 11.42 4.33 8.31
C LYS A 96 11.08 5.19 9.52
N GLU A 97 11.88 6.21 9.81
CA GLU A 97 11.65 7.14 10.91
C GLU A 97 10.38 7.98 10.67
N ALA A 98 10.20 8.50 9.45
CA ALA A 98 8.96 9.18 9.08
C ALA A 98 7.75 8.24 9.17
N ALA A 99 7.92 6.96 8.79
CA ALA A 99 6.88 5.96 8.90
C ALA A 99 6.44 5.74 10.35
N GLU A 100 7.40 5.61 11.26
CA GLU A 100 7.14 5.49 12.70
C GLU A 100 6.42 6.71 13.29
N MET A 101 6.68 7.91 12.77
CA MET A 101 6.02 9.15 13.22
C MET A 101 4.57 9.28 12.78
N VAL A 102 4.18 8.67 11.65
CA VAL A 102 2.84 8.84 11.05
C VAL A 102 1.93 7.63 11.21
N LYS A 103 2.46 6.49 11.64
CA LYS A 103 1.66 5.26 11.79
C LYS A 103 0.61 5.39 12.89
N ASP A 104 -0.57 4.84 12.64
CA ASP A 104 -1.63 4.81 13.65
C ASP A 104 -1.33 3.75 14.71
N VAL A 105 -1.16 4.18 15.96
CA VAL A 105 -0.92 3.30 17.12
C VAL A 105 -2.12 3.20 18.07
N ARG A 106 -3.24 3.89 17.77
CA ARG A 106 -4.40 3.96 18.67
C ARG A 106 -5.08 2.61 18.88
N LYS A 107 -4.94 1.71 17.91
CA LYS A 107 -5.52 0.36 17.92
C LYS A 107 -4.50 -0.74 18.28
N GLY A 108 -3.26 -0.37 18.62
CA GLY A 108 -2.14 -1.29 18.88
C GLY A 108 -0.92 -0.98 17.99
N PRO A 109 0.19 -1.73 18.12
CA PRO A 109 1.32 -1.57 17.23
C PRO A 109 0.91 -1.93 15.80
N SER A 110 1.08 -1.01 14.85
CA SER A 110 0.81 -1.27 13.44
C SER A 110 2.11 -1.52 12.67
N PRO A 111 2.10 -2.47 11.71
CA PRO A 111 3.26 -2.78 10.90
C PRO A 111 3.54 -1.67 9.87
N ILE A 112 4.80 -1.58 9.47
CA ILE A 112 5.27 -0.77 8.34
C ILE A 112 5.77 -1.73 7.27
N PHE A 113 5.47 -1.43 6.01
CA PHE A 113 5.90 -2.24 4.89
C PHE A 113 6.89 -1.47 4.03
N GLY A 114 7.94 -2.12 3.55
CA GLY A 114 8.73 -1.56 2.46
C GLY A 114 7.98 -1.74 1.14
N ILE A 115 8.22 -0.84 0.19
CA ILE A 115 7.67 -0.96 -1.17
C ILE A 115 8.75 -0.71 -2.22
N GLN A 116 8.79 -1.60 -3.23
CA GLN A 116 9.71 -1.53 -4.36
C GLN A 116 8.91 -1.36 -5.65
N ILE A 117 9.21 -0.34 -6.44
CA ILE A 117 8.47 -0.05 -7.67
C ILE A 117 8.76 -1.13 -8.71
N GLU A 118 7.71 -1.73 -9.26
CA GLU A 118 7.79 -2.78 -10.30
C GLU A 118 7.34 -2.23 -11.66
N GLU A 119 6.27 -1.42 -11.67
CA GLU A 119 5.71 -0.84 -12.89
C GLU A 119 5.10 0.54 -12.57
N THR A 120 5.21 1.49 -13.49
CA THR A 120 4.59 2.82 -13.34
C THR A 120 3.56 3.02 -14.44
N MET A 121 2.30 3.24 -14.05
CA MET A 121 1.25 3.61 -14.98
C MET A 121 1.24 5.12 -15.18
N VAL A 122 1.30 5.57 -16.42
CA VAL A 122 1.13 6.98 -16.77
C VAL A 122 -0.31 7.25 -17.20
N PRO A 123 -0.87 8.45 -16.96
CA PRO A 123 -2.17 8.80 -17.50
C PRO A 123 -2.16 8.67 -19.03
N GLU A 124 -3.18 8.03 -19.58
CA GLU A 124 -3.39 8.04 -21.03
C GLU A 124 -3.66 9.49 -21.45
N THR A 125 -2.75 10.06 -22.25
CA THR A 125 -3.02 11.30 -22.97
C THR A 125 -4.18 11.02 -23.91
N MET A 126 -5.35 11.58 -23.61
CA MET A 126 -6.44 11.59 -24.59
C MET A 126 -5.95 12.35 -25.83
N PRO A 127 -6.05 11.77 -27.03
CA PRO A 127 -5.79 12.47 -28.29
C PRO A 127 -6.80 13.60 -28.53
#